data_AF-A0A3Q9D332-F1
#
_entry.id   AF-A0A3Q9D332-F1
#
_cell.length_a   1.000
_cell.length_b   1.000
_cell.length_c   1.000
_cell.angle_alpha   90.00
_cell.angle_beta   90.00
_cell.angle_gamma   90.00
#
_symmetry.space_group_name_H-M   'P 1'
#
loop_
_entity.id
_entity.type
_entity.pdbx_description
1 polymer ?
#
loop_
_entity_poly.entity_id
_entity_poly.type
_entity_poly.pdbx_seq_one_letter_code
_entity_poly.pdbx_strand_id
1 'polypeptide(L)'
;LHAWLPEVLQGLDLTTGLILSTWQKLAPFALILQLQPSNSTLLIILGLSSALIGGWGGLNQTQLRKILAYSSIAHLGWMILVLQFSPSITLLTLLTYLIMTSSTFLVFKL
;
A
#
# COMPACT_ATOMS: atom_id res chain seq x y z
N LEU A 1 7.04 -11.46 -1.78
CA LEU A 1 5.65 -11.26 -1.29
C LEU A 1 4.82 -10.28 -2.11
N HIS A 2 5.39 -9.30 -2.81
CA HIS A 2 4.62 -8.27 -3.52
C HIS A 2 4.10 -8.66 -4.92
N ALA A 3 4.66 -9.71 -5.54
CA ALA A 3 4.44 -10.04 -6.95
C ALA A 3 2.98 -10.36 -7.32
N TRP A 4 2.18 -10.87 -6.39
CA TRP A 4 0.79 -11.22 -6.66
C TRP A 4 -0.10 -9.99 -6.88
N LEU A 5 0.19 -8.87 -6.22
CA LEU A 5 -0.71 -7.72 -6.20
C LEU A 5 -0.85 -7.05 -7.58
N PRO A 6 0.24 -6.77 -8.34
CA PRO A 6 0.13 -6.21 -9.69
C PRO A 6 -0.64 -7.11 -10.65
N GLU A 7 -0.48 -8.43 -10.56
CA GLU A 7 -1.17 -9.37 -11.45
C GLU A 7 -2.66 -9.46 -11.13
N VAL A 8 -3.00 -9.60 -9.83
CA VAL A 8 -4.39 -9.62 -9.38
C VAL A 8 -5.09 -8.31 -9.73
N LEU A 9 -4.48 -7.15 -9.45
CA LEU A 9 -5.12 -5.87 -9.73
C LEU A 9 -5.31 -5.66 -11.24
N GLN A 10 -4.40 -6.14 -12.09
CA GLN A 10 -4.57 -6.09 -13.54
C GLN A 10 -5.75 -6.93 -14.05
N GLY A 11 -6.01 -8.09 -13.43
CA GLY A 11 -7.09 -9.00 -13.82
C GLY A 11 -8.47 -8.64 -13.26
N LEU A 12 -8.55 -7.62 -12.40
CA LEU A 12 -9.77 -7.19 -11.73
C LEU A 12 -10.39 -5.94 -12.36
N ASP A 13 -11.70 -5.77 -12.12
CA ASP A 13 -12.42 -4.54 -12.43
C ASP A 13 -12.02 -3.41 -11.47
N LEU A 14 -12.10 -2.15 -11.91
CA LEU A 14 -11.66 -0.99 -11.12
C LEU A 14 -12.37 -0.86 -9.76
N THR A 15 -13.65 -1.24 -9.66
CA THR A 15 -14.38 -1.25 -8.38
C THR A 15 -13.83 -2.27 -7.40
N THR A 16 -13.56 -3.49 -7.87
CA THR A 16 -12.95 -4.54 -7.05
C THR A 16 -11.49 -4.22 -6.71
N GLY A 17 -10.75 -3.60 -7.64
CA GLY A 17 -9.40 -3.07 -7.42
C GLY A 17 -9.37 -1.96 -6.36
N LEU A 18 -10.37 -1.07 -6.35
CA LEU A 18 -10.53 -0.06 -5.31
C LEU A 18 -10.75 -0.70 -3.93
N ILE A 19 -11.67 -1.67 -3.81
CA ILE A 19 -11.95 -2.36 -2.56
C ILE A 19 -10.68 -3.10 -2.06
N LEU A 20 -9.96 -3.76 -2.97
CA LEU A 20 -8.75 -4.50 -2.64
C LEU A 20 -7.58 -3.59 -2.23
N SER A 21 -7.44 -2.42 -2.86
CA SER A 21 -6.40 -1.45 -2.53
C SER A 21 -6.68 -0.62 -1.28
N THR A 22 -7.95 -0.52 -0.85
CA THR A 22 -8.36 0.30 0.30
C THR A 22 -8.88 -0.54 1.47
N TRP A 23 -10.08 -1.11 1.31
CA TRP A 23 -10.82 -1.78 2.37
C TRP A 23 -10.08 -2.98 2.96
N GLN A 24 -9.49 -3.82 2.10
CA GLN A 24 -8.75 -5.02 2.54
C GLN A 24 -7.47 -4.70 3.33
N LYS A 25 -6.99 -3.45 3.30
CA LYS A 25 -5.83 -3.02 4.08
C LYS A 25 -6.18 -2.63 5.51
N LEU A 26 -7.42 -2.28 5.81
CA LEU A 26 -7.82 -1.73 7.11
C LEU A 26 -7.66 -2.74 8.25
N ALA A 27 -8.17 -3.96 8.10
CA ALA A 27 -8.13 -4.96 9.16
C ALA A 27 -6.69 -5.43 9.51
N PRO A 28 -5.83 -5.79 8.54
CA PRO A 28 -4.43 -6.12 8.83
C PRO A 28 -3.67 -4.96 9.47
N PHE A 29 -3.94 -3.72 9.04
CA PHE A 29 -3.26 -2.54 9.56
C PHE A 29 -3.67 -2.22 11.00
N ALA A 30 -4.97 -2.37 11.33
CA ALA A 30 -5.46 -2.22 12.68
C ALA A 30 -4.78 -3.22 13.64
N LEU A 31 -4.59 -4.47 13.21
CA LEU A 31 -3.88 -5.48 14.01
C LEU A 31 -2.41 -5.08 14.27
N ILE A 32 -1.69 -4.62 13.26
CA ILE A 32 -0.29 -4.20 13.43
C ILE A 32 -0.19 -2.98 14.35
N LEU A 33 -1.12 -2.02 14.25
CA LEU A 33 -1.19 -0.87 15.15
C LEU A 33 -1.48 -1.26 16.60
N GLN A 34 -2.33 -2.27 16.84
CA GLN A 34 -2.65 -2.74 18.19
C GLN A 34 -1.49 -3.51 18.83
N LEU A 35 -0.81 -4.35 18.06
CA LEU A 35 0.32 -5.14 18.57
C LEU A 35 1.57 -4.28 18.77
N GLN A 36 1.76 -3.26 17.92
CA GLN A 36 2.90 -2.34 17.88
C GLN A 36 4.21 -2.99 18.40
N PRO A 37 4.82 -3.92 17.64
CA PRO A 37 6.01 -4.61 18.11
C PRO A 37 7.12 -3.59 18.38
N SER A 38 7.71 -3.68 19.57
CA SER A 38 8.77 -2.79 20.00
C SER A 38 10.04 -3.06 19.19
N ASN A 39 10.44 -2.06 18.40
CA ASN A 39 11.72 -1.94 17.70
C ASN A 39 12.18 -3.20 16.94
N SER A 40 11.38 -3.62 15.97
CA SER A 40 11.70 -4.77 15.13
C SER A 40 12.50 -4.36 13.89
N THR A 41 13.80 -4.67 13.91
CA THR A 41 14.70 -4.51 12.75
C THR A 41 14.13 -5.17 11.49
N LEU A 42 13.41 -6.28 11.66
CA LEU A 42 12.71 -6.98 10.60
C LEU A 42 11.64 -6.11 9.92
N LEU A 43 10.79 -5.38 10.66
CA LEU A 43 9.78 -4.51 10.04
C LEU A 43 10.42 -3.33 9.31
N ILE A 44 11.55 -2.82 9.81
CA ILE A 44 12.31 -1.77 9.10
C ILE A 44 12.83 -2.31 7.76
N ILE A 45 13.45 -3.50 7.75
CA ILE A 45 13.96 -4.10 6.52
C ILE A 45 12.81 -4.40 5.53
N LEU A 46 11.68 -4.93 6.01
CA LEU A 46 10.50 -5.19 5.19
C LEU A 46 9.87 -3.90 4.65
N GLY A 47 9.78 -2.85 5.46
CA GLY A 47 9.25 -1.56 5.05
C GLY A 47 10.12 -0.86 4.01
N LEU A 48 11.46 -0.88 4.18
CA LEU A 48 12.39 -0.34 3.19
C LEU A 48 12.37 -1.14 1.88
N SER A 49 12.45 -2.46 1.95
CA SER A 49 12.44 -3.29 0.74
C SER A 49 11.14 -3.16 -0.03
N SER A 50 9.99 -3.06 0.64
CA SER A 50 8.70 -2.81 -0.02
C SER A 50 8.63 -1.42 -0.66
N ALA A 51 9.14 -0.38 -0.01
CA ALA A 51 9.24 0.96 -0.61
C ALA A 51 10.08 0.95 -1.90
N LEU A 52 11.24 0.28 -1.87
CA LEU A 52 12.13 0.16 -3.04
C LEU A 52 11.51 -0.68 -4.17
N ILE A 53 10.91 -1.82 -3.85
CA ILE A 53 10.25 -2.69 -4.84
C ILE A 53 9.06 -1.97 -5.48
N GLY A 54 8.28 -1.24 -4.69
CA GLY A 54 7.18 -0.41 -5.19
C GLY A 54 7.67 0.68 -6.14
N GLY A 55 8.73 1.40 -5.76
CA GLY A 55 9.33 2.44 -6.59
C GLY A 55 9.88 1.92 -7.91
N TRP A 56 10.82 0.96 -7.87
CA TRP A 56 11.43 0.42 -9.09
C TRP A 56 10.44 -0.36 -9.95
N GLY A 57 9.56 -1.14 -9.33
CA GLY A 57 8.60 -1.98 -10.04
C GLY A 57 7.56 -1.17 -10.82
N GLY A 58 7.22 0.04 -10.35
CA GLY A 58 6.27 0.93 -11.03
C GLY A 58 6.83 1.63 -12.26
N LEU A 59 8.14 1.91 -12.31
CA LEU A 59 8.76 2.70 -13.39
C LEU A 59 8.64 2.09 -14.78
N ASN A 60 8.61 0.75 -14.88
CA ASN A 60 8.58 0.03 -16.15
C ASN A 60 7.18 -0.52 -16.49
N GLN A 61 6.12 -0.01 -15.88
CA GLN A 61 4.75 -0.44 -16.17
C GLN A 61 4.03 0.59 -17.04
N THR A 62 3.44 0.12 -18.13
CA THR A 62 2.54 0.93 -18.96
C THR A 62 1.08 0.80 -18.54
N GLN A 63 0.75 -0.29 -17.84
CA GLN A 63 -0.60 -0.59 -17.40
C GLN A 63 -0.94 0.16 -16.12
N LEU A 64 -1.96 1.02 -16.17
CA LEU A 64 -2.38 1.86 -15.05
C LEU A 64 -2.63 1.06 -13.76
N ARG A 65 -3.33 -0.07 -13.85
CA ARG A 65 -3.62 -0.93 -12.69
C ARG A 65 -2.36 -1.49 -12.04
N LYS A 66 -1.33 -1.83 -12.84
CA LYS A 66 -0.03 -2.26 -12.30
C LYS A 66 0.70 -1.10 -11.63
N ILE A 67 0.67 0.09 -12.22
CA ILE A 67 1.24 1.31 -11.60
C ILE A 67 0.59 1.56 -10.24
N LEU A 68 -0.75 1.50 -10.15
CA LEU A 68 -1.49 1.65 -8.89
C LEU A 68 -1.18 0.54 -7.88
N ALA A 69 -0.95 -0.69 -8.33
CA ALA A 69 -0.51 -1.76 -7.44
C ALA A 69 0.88 -1.46 -6.86
N TYR A 70 1.84 -1.02 -7.67
CA TYR A 70 3.18 -0.68 -7.21
C TYR A 70 3.22 0.55 -6.31
N SER A 71 2.40 1.57 -6.57
CA SER A 71 2.27 2.72 -5.65
C SER A 71 1.72 2.28 -4.29
N SER A 72 0.73 1.38 -4.24
CA SER A 72 0.22 0.83 -2.97
C SER A 72 1.27 0.04 -2.21
N ILE A 73 2.14 -0.72 -2.91
CA ILE A 73 3.26 -1.43 -2.30
C ILE A 73 4.24 -0.45 -1.66
N ALA A 74 4.56 0.65 -2.35
CA ALA A 74 5.47 1.67 -1.83
C ALA A 74 4.89 2.39 -0.60
N HIS A 75 3.61 2.78 -0.66
CA HIS A 75 2.93 3.45 0.45
C HIS A 75 2.85 2.58 1.71
N LEU A 76 2.55 1.29 1.57
CA LEU A 76 2.56 0.36 2.70
C LEU A 76 3.95 0.21 3.31
N GLY A 77 5.01 0.25 2.51
CA GLY A 77 6.38 0.23 3.01
C GLY A 77 6.70 1.42 3.91
N TRP A 78 6.34 2.62 3.47
CA TRP A 78 6.46 3.83 4.28
C TRP A 78 5.64 3.78 5.56
N MET A 79 4.41 3.27 5.50
CA MET A 79 3.56 3.12 6.68
C MET A 79 4.17 2.18 7.72
N ILE A 80 4.67 1.01 7.29
CA ILE A 80 5.31 0.03 8.19
C ILE A 80 6.60 0.62 8.81
N LEU A 81 7.38 1.38 8.04
CA LEU A 81 8.56 2.07 8.54
C LEU A 81 8.21 3.07 9.63
N VAL A 82 7.27 3.96 9.35
CA VAL A 82 6.88 5.03 10.28
C VAL A 82 6.19 4.46 11.52
N LEU A 83 5.53 3.30 11.42
CA LEU A 83 4.86 2.65 12.55
C LEU A 83 5.83 2.35 13.71
N GLN A 84 7.09 2.07 13.40
CA GLN A 84 8.13 1.82 14.43
C GLN A 84 8.50 3.08 15.22
N PHE A 85 8.27 4.27 14.65
CA PHE A 85 8.66 5.55 15.26
C PHE A 85 7.46 6.33 15.81
N SER A 86 6.35 6.35 15.07
CA SER A 86 5.15 7.11 15.42
C SER A 86 3.89 6.52 14.78
N PRO A 87 3.03 5.86 15.58
CA PRO A 87 1.73 5.36 15.11
C PRO A 87 0.79 6.46 14.60
N SER A 88 0.90 7.70 15.12
CA SER A 88 0.02 8.80 14.71
C SER A 88 0.31 9.27 13.28
N ILE A 89 1.60 9.38 12.91
CA ILE A 89 1.99 9.71 11.53
C ILE A 89 1.60 8.57 10.58
N THR A 90 1.70 7.33 11.06
CA THR A 90 1.29 6.15 10.30
C THR A 90 -0.19 6.20 9.94
N LEU A 91 -1.06 6.54 10.89
CA LEU A 91 -2.50 6.77 10.67
C LEU A 91 -2.76 7.91 9.67
N LEU A 92 -2.03 9.02 9.79
CA LEU A 92 -2.14 10.13 8.83
C LEU A 92 -1.81 9.66 7.40
N THR A 93 -0.72 8.91 7.23
CA THR A 93 -0.32 8.40 5.91
C THR A 93 -1.31 7.38 5.34
N LEU A 94 -1.97 6.59 6.18
CA LEU A 94 -3.06 5.70 5.75
C LEU A 94 -4.24 6.51 5.21
N LEU A 95 -4.66 7.56 5.92
CA LEU A 95 -5.77 8.41 5.50
C LEU A 95 -5.48 9.12 4.17
N THR A 96 -4.27 9.67 4.00
CA THR A 96 -3.90 10.31 2.73
C THR A 96 -3.88 9.32 1.58
N TYR A 97 -3.34 8.12 1.80
CA TYR A 97 -3.37 7.04 0.83
C TYR A 97 -4.79 6.65 0.42
N LEU A 98 -5.72 6.49 1.37
CA LEU A 98 -7.11 6.14 1.09
C LEU A 98 -7.82 7.22 0.25
N ILE A 99 -7.58 8.50 0.54
CA ILE A 99 -8.16 9.62 -0.21
C ILE A 99 -7.60 9.66 -1.65
N MET A 100 -6.29 9.54 -1.81
CA MET A 100 -5.65 9.57 -3.13
C MET A 100 -6.00 8.36 -3.99
N THR A 101 -6.03 7.16 -3.42
CA THR A 101 -6.38 5.95 -4.18
C THR A 101 -7.86 5.94 -4.55
N SER A 102 -8.75 6.28 -3.62
CA SER A 102 -10.18 6.37 -3.95
C SER A 102 -10.46 7.39 -5.06
N SER A 103 -9.86 8.58 -5.00
CA SER A 103 -10.05 9.59 -6.04
C SER A 103 -9.56 9.12 -7.41
N THR A 104 -8.36 8.53 -7.48
CA THR A 104 -7.80 8.02 -8.75
C THR A 104 -8.64 6.89 -9.35
N PHE A 105 -9.02 5.88 -8.56
CA PHE A 105 -9.87 4.79 -9.06
C PHE A 105 -11.24 5.27 -9.52
N LEU A 106 -11.85 6.23 -8.82
CA LEU A 106 -13.15 6.80 -9.20
C LEU A 106 -13.06 7.61 -10.49
N VAL A 107 -12.00 8.40 -10.67
CA VAL A 107 -11.77 9.17 -11.91
C VAL A 107 -11.62 8.25 -13.12
N PHE A 108 -10.92 7.13 -12.99
CA PHE A 108 -10.76 6.19 -14.12
C PHE A 108 -11.94 5.25 -14.34
N LYS A 109 -12.89 5.22 -13.40
CA LYS A 109 -14.14 4.46 -13.55
C LYS A 109 -15.20 5.26 -14.30
N LEU A 110 -15.23 6.58 -14.11
CA LEU A 110 -16.11 7.51 -14.81
C LEU A 110 -15.78 7.55 -16.31
#